data_AF-M6RHX4-F1
#
_entry.id   AF-M6RHX4-F1
#
_cell.length_a   1.000
_cell.length_b   1.000
_cell.length_c   1.000
_cell.angle_alpha   90.00
_cell.angle_beta   90.00
_cell.angle_gamma   90.00
#
_symmetry.space_group_name_H-M   'P 1'
#
loop_
_entity.id
_entity.type
_entity.pdbx_description
1 polymer ?
#
loop_
_entity_poly.entity_id
_entity_poly.type
_entity_poly.pdbx_seq_one_letter_code
_entity_poly.pdbx_strand_id
1 'polypeptide(L)'
;MNTEEIEENPFLFNNRLYFTRYPFGQVSEADIFVSVYKNNTWEKAMSLPDPINTVYSEIAATISKDGKTIYFLLTVRGFWRL
;
A
#
# COMPACT_ATOMS: atom_id res chain seq x y z
N MET A 1 -7.02 0.41 -11.76
CA MET A 1 -7.78 0.82 -10.58
C MET A 1 -9.22 0.47 -10.88
N ASN A 2 -9.92 -0.20 -9.96
CA ASN A 2 -11.10 -1.08 -10.17
C ASN A 2 -10.73 -2.56 -10.24
N THR A 3 -10.02 -3.05 -9.23
CA THR A 3 -9.95 -4.49 -8.93
C THR A 3 -11.21 -4.94 -8.17
N GLU A 4 -11.45 -6.24 -8.08
CA GLU A 4 -12.46 -6.81 -7.15
C GLU A 4 -11.98 -6.79 -5.68
N GLU A 5 -10.69 -6.50 -5.48
CA GLU A 5 -10.04 -6.35 -4.18
C GLU A 5 -10.41 -5.04 -3.50
N ILE A 6 -10.24 -5.00 -2.19
CA ILE A 6 -10.37 -3.77 -1.41
C ILE A 6 -9.20 -2.84 -1.75
N GLU A 7 -9.49 -1.57 -2.03
CA GLU A 7 -8.51 -0.51 -2.27
C GLU A 7 -8.81 0.67 -1.32
N GLU A 8 -7.91 0.94 -0.37
CA GLU A 8 -8.12 1.92 0.70
C GLU A 8 -6.88 2.79 0.96
N ASN A 9 -7.03 3.80 1.83
CA ASN A 9 -5.96 4.71 2.27
C ASN A 9 -5.13 5.33 1.12
N PRO A 10 -5.75 6.01 0.14
CA PRO A 10 -5.02 6.64 -0.95
C PRO A 10 -4.14 7.80 -0.44
N PHE A 11 -2.91 7.85 -0.92
CA PHE A 11 -1.95 8.93 -0.69
C PHE A 11 -1.25 9.33 -2.00
N LEU A 12 -1.46 10.57 -2.44
CA LEU A 12 -0.86 11.10 -3.65
C LEU A 12 0.43 11.86 -3.34
N PHE A 13 1.51 11.51 -4.02
CA PHE A 13 2.77 12.25 -3.98
C PHE A 13 3.34 12.43 -5.40
N ASN A 14 3.45 13.67 -5.85
CA ASN A 14 3.74 14.02 -7.24
C ASN A 14 2.77 13.32 -8.21
N ASN A 15 3.28 12.46 -9.08
CA ASN A 15 2.50 11.66 -10.02
C ASN A 15 2.35 10.20 -9.58
N ARG A 16 2.52 9.89 -8.29
CA ARG A 16 2.43 8.53 -7.75
C ARG A 16 1.30 8.45 -6.73
N LEU A 17 0.37 7.54 -6.94
CA LEU A 17 -0.69 7.22 -5.99
C LEU A 17 -0.30 5.96 -5.26
N TYR A 18 -0.07 6.08 -3.96
CA TYR A 18 0.12 4.97 -3.04
C TYR A 18 -1.22 4.63 -2.40
N PHE A 19 -1.51 3.35 -2.21
CA PHE A 19 -2.75 2.91 -1.57
C PHE A 19 -2.58 1.49 -1.05
N THR A 20 -3.42 1.11 -0.10
CA THR A 20 -3.47 -0.25 0.43
C THR A 20 -4.40 -1.10 -0.42
N ARG A 21 -4.02 -2.35 -0.69
CA ARG A 21 -4.88 -3.31 -1.39
C ARG A 21 -4.80 -4.70 -0.78
N TYR A 22 -5.94 -5.39 -0.70
CA TYR A 22 -6.04 -6.79 -0.26
C TYR A 22 -7.35 -7.46 -0.73
N PRO A 23 -7.40 -8.80 -0.80
CA PRO A 23 -8.63 -9.52 -1.08
C PRO A 23 -9.72 -9.28 -0.02
N PHE A 24 -11.00 -9.28 -0.43
CA PHE A 24 -12.11 -9.10 0.49
C PHE A 24 -12.06 -10.09 1.67
N GLY A 25 -12.11 -9.57 2.90
CA GLY A 25 -12.04 -10.37 4.13
C GLY A 25 -10.63 -10.81 4.55
N GLN A 26 -9.58 -10.49 3.78
CA GLN A 26 -8.19 -10.92 4.02
C GLN A 26 -7.27 -9.73 4.34
N VAL A 27 -7.63 -8.93 5.34
CA VAL A 27 -6.83 -7.75 5.76
C VAL A 27 -5.39 -8.11 6.14
N SER A 28 -5.12 -9.35 6.56
CA SER A 28 -3.76 -9.81 6.85
C SER A 28 -2.83 -9.89 5.63
N GLU A 29 -3.39 -9.85 4.42
CA GLU A 29 -2.66 -9.83 3.15
C GLU A 29 -2.58 -8.41 2.56
N ALA A 30 -2.80 -7.38 3.38
CA ALA A 30 -2.75 -6.00 2.92
C ALA A 30 -1.34 -5.55 2.62
N ASP A 31 -1.16 -5.14 1.37
CA ASP A 31 0.07 -4.65 0.78
C ASP A 31 -0.10 -3.18 0.38
N ILE A 32 1.00 -2.45 0.36
CA ILE A 32 1.06 -1.12 -0.25
C ILE A 32 1.33 -1.26 -1.74
N PHE A 33 0.44 -0.68 -2.55
CA PHE A 33 0.58 -0.60 -4.00
C PHE A 33 0.90 0.83 -4.42
N VAL A 34 1.53 0.96 -5.60
CA VAL A 34 1.76 2.24 -6.26
C VAL A 34 1.28 2.19 -7.71
N SER A 35 0.55 3.24 -8.13
CA SER A 35 0.26 3.53 -9.53
C SER A 35 0.91 4.85 -9.93
N VAL A 36 1.43 4.92 -11.15
CA VAL A 36 2.09 6.11 -11.70
C VAL A 36 1.16 6.77 -12.72
N TYR A 37 0.94 8.06 -12.58
CA TYR A 37 0.24 8.87 -13.56
C TYR A 37 1.23 9.34 -14.63
N LYS A 38 0.99 8.94 -15.87
CA LYS A 38 1.82 9.25 -17.03
C LYS A 38 0.96 9.27 -18.30
N ASN A 39 1.25 10.14 -19.25
CA ASN A 39 0.54 10.23 -20.52
C ASN A 39 -0.99 10.35 -20.35
N ASN A 40 -1.41 11.19 -19.39
CA ASN A 40 -2.82 11.44 -19.06
C ASN A 40 -3.60 10.19 -18.58
N THR A 41 -2.92 9.13 -18.15
CA THR A 41 -3.53 7.90 -17.63
C THR A 41 -2.79 7.37 -16.39
N TRP A 42 -3.49 6.57 -15.58
CA TRP A 42 -2.88 5.80 -14.50
C TRP A 42 -2.38 4.46 -15.06
N GLU A 43 -1.09 4.18 -14.85
CA GLU A 43 -0.51 2.89 -15.19
C GLU A 43 -1.00 1.79 -14.24
N LYS A 44 -0.82 0.52 -14.65
CA LYS A 44 -1.16 -0.63 -13.80
C LYS A 44 -0.40 -0.52 -12.47
N ALA A 45 -1.15 -0.62 -11.37
CA ALA A 45 -0.56 -0.57 -10.04
C ALA A 45 0.32 -1.81 -9.78
N MET A 46 1.40 -1.61 -9.02
CA MET A 46 2.32 -2.66 -8.61
C MET A 46 2.44 -2.66 -7.09
N SER A 47 2.48 -3.86 -6.49
CA SER A 47 2.84 -4.01 -5.07
C SER A 47 4.27 -3.51 -4.88
N LEU A 48 4.53 -2.78 -3.79
CA LEU A 48 5.88 -2.37 -3.45
C LEU A 48 6.69 -3.60 -3.02
N PRO A 49 7.98 -3.67 -3.37
CA PRO A 49 8.81 -4.81 -3.00
C PRO A 49 9.22 -4.77 -1.52
N ASP A 50 9.80 -5.86 -1.05
CA ASP A 50 10.64 -5.85 0.15
C ASP A 50 11.67 -4.69 0.10
N PRO A 51 11.95 -4.03 1.24
CA PRO A 51 11.47 -4.33 2.59
C PRO A 51 10.20 -3.55 2.98
N ILE A 52 9.45 -2.98 2.02
CA ILE A 52 8.27 -2.16 2.34
C ILE A 52 7.08 -3.06 2.64
N ASN A 53 6.70 -3.90 1.68
CA ASN A 53 5.74 -4.96 1.95
C ASN A 53 6.49 -6.18 2.43
N THR A 54 5.96 -6.83 3.46
CA THR A 54 6.59 -8.01 4.07
C THR A 54 5.61 -9.19 4.09
N VAL A 55 5.86 -10.19 4.94
CA VAL A 55 4.90 -11.27 5.20
C VAL A 55 3.76 -10.85 6.14
N TYR A 56 3.84 -9.63 6.68
CA TYR A 56 2.81 -9.03 7.53
C TYR A 56 1.93 -8.08 6.72
N SER A 57 0.98 -7.43 7.39
CA SER A 57 0.10 -6.46 6.75
C SER A 57 0.71 -5.06 6.89
N GLU A 58 0.86 -4.37 5.75
CA GLU A 58 1.28 -2.97 5.67
C GLU A 58 0.20 -2.09 5.07
N ILE A 59 -0.17 -1.02 5.78
CA ILE A 59 -1.28 -0.15 5.39
C ILE A 59 -0.96 1.34 5.53
N ALA A 60 -1.79 2.17 4.89
CA ALA A 60 -1.82 3.62 5.07
C ALA A 60 -0.47 4.33 4.84
N ALA A 61 0.17 4.03 3.71
CA ALA A 61 1.45 4.62 3.35
C ALA A 61 1.38 6.15 3.16
N THR A 62 2.40 6.85 3.64
CA THR A 62 2.63 8.28 3.39
C THR A 62 4.11 8.52 3.07
N ILE A 63 4.41 9.57 2.30
CA ILE A 63 5.76 9.92 1.88
C ILE A 63 6.17 11.25 2.52
N SER A 64 7.40 11.34 3.03
CA SER A 64 7.97 12.58 3.54
C SER A 64 8.02 13.65 2.47
N LYS A 65 8.02 14.93 2.89
CA LYS A 65 8.07 16.07 1.97
C LYS A 65 9.21 16.01 0.95
N ASP A 66 10.37 15.50 1.35
CA ASP A 66 11.56 15.37 0.49
C ASP A 66 11.55 14.10 -0.39
N GLY A 67 10.54 13.25 -0.28
CA GLY A 67 10.39 12.03 -1.05
C GLY A 67 11.31 10.89 -0.64
N LYS A 68 12.07 11.02 0.46
CA LYS A 68 13.12 10.06 0.84
C LYS A 68 12.69 9.03 1.87
N THR A 69 11.59 9.28 2.57
CA THR A 69 11.08 8.40 3.63
C THR A 69 9.64 8.02 3.36
N ILE A 70 9.33 6.74 3.50
CA ILE A 70 7.97 6.23 3.54
C ILE A 70 7.62 5.86 4.98
N TYR A 71 6.44 6.28 5.43
CA TYR A 71 5.85 5.87 6.70
C TYR A 71 4.62 5.03 6.41
N PHE A 72 4.44 3.92 7.11
CA PHE A 72 3.29 3.04 7.00
C PHE A 72 3.03 2.36 8.33
N LEU A 73 1.84 1.79 8.49
CA LEU A 73 1.49 1.00 9.66
C LEU A 73 1.77 -0.47 9.35
N LEU A 74 2.54 -1.12 10.22
CA LEU A 74 2.80 -2.55 10.19
C LEU A 74 1.90 -3.23 11.23
N THR A 75 1.07 -4.18 10.79
CA THR A 75 0.24 -4.99 11.68
C THR A 75 0.80 -6.41 11.78
N VAL A 76 1.44 -6.70 12.90
CA VAL A 76 1.82 -8.07 13.28
C VAL A 76 0.68 -8.64 14.12
N ARG A 77 0.11 -9.80 13.72
CA ARG A 77 -0.85 -10.49 14.58
C ARG A 77 -0.19 -10.82 15.92
N GLY A 78 -0.74 -10.26 17.00
CA GLY A 78 -0.25 -10.49 18.35
C GLY A 78 -0.28 -11.97 18.72
N PHE A 79 0.87 -12.49 19.15
CA PHE A 79 0.98 -13.68 19.98
C PHE A 79 0.32 -13.40 21.34
N TRP A 80 -1.01 -13.35 21.40
CA TRP A 80 -1.70 -13.54 22.67
C TRP A 80 -1.70 -15.04 22.97
N ARG A 81 -0.65 -15.51 23.63
CA ARG A 81 -0.71 -16.76 24.39
C ARG A 81 -1.35 -16.44 25.74
N LEU A 82 -2.58 -16.89 25.92
CA LEU A 82 -3.09 -17.22 27.25
C LEU A 82 -2.42 -18.52 27.74
#